data_AF-A0A937AGC8-F1
#
_entry.id   AF-A0A937AGC8-F1
#
_cell.length_a   1.000
_cell.length_b   1.000
_cell.length_c   1.000
_cell.angle_alpha   90.00
_cell.angle_beta   90.00
_cell.angle_gamma   90.00
#
_symmetry.space_group_name_H-M   'P 1'
#
loop_
_entity.id
_entity.type
_entity.pdbx_description
1 polymer ?
#
loop_
_entity_poly.entity_id
_entity_poly.type
_entity_poly.pdbx_seq_one_letter_code
_entity_poly.pdbx_strand_id
1 'polypeptide(L)'
;MSTQPAKFPSLIDLLGPASPMLTICDVGAMALESDPDPLLTLMMPGKHRVIGFEPVPAECEKLNRNALPGHTYLPYFVGDGRERTFHLTSAAMCSSLYEPNTPLLALFQQLPEVVRTAESSKVKTKRLDDLIEVQGTDYLKLDVQGAELDVLNGAEKLLRDSVCVVKTEVEFVPLYKGQPLFGDIDAKMRSLGFMLHTFYQPAGRCYWPFVFGGNPDSNGSQAMWTDAFYIRDLTVPGSMTPDQMLKTAIFVHDVLQSYDLAAMLLARYDEAKNTSLWNAYMKLFMPNPPAKAPQRPPLA
;
A
#
# COMPACT_ATOMS: atom_id res chain seq x y z
N MET A 1 -23.33 -11.09 5.00
CA MET A 1 -23.34 -9.65 4.65
C MET A 1 -22.99 -8.89 5.92
N SER A 2 -21.71 -8.59 6.12
CA SER A 2 -21.26 -7.65 7.14
C SER A 2 -21.62 -6.26 6.62
N THR A 3 -22.58 -5.58 7.25
CA THR A 3 -22.79 -4.15 7.00
C THR A 3 -21.49 -3.46 7.41
N GLN A 4 -20.70 -2.98 6.44
CA GLN A 4 -19.59 -2.10 6.77
C GLN A 4 -20.17 -0.94 7.58
N PRO A 5 -19.60 -0.59 8.74
CA PRO A 5 -20.06 0.56 9.50
C PRO A 5 -20.03 1.80 8.60
N ALA A 6 -20.96 2.73 8.83
CA ALA A 6 -20.95 4.01 8.14
C ALA A 6 -19.57 4.67 8.33
N LYS A 7 -18.93 5.07 7.23
CA LYS A 7 -17.63 5.75 7.26
C LYS A 7 -17.78 7.06 8.05
N PHE A 8 -16.91 7.29 9.02
CA PHE A 8 -16.88 8.56 9.75
C PHE A 8 -16.35 9.69 8.84
N PRO A 9 -16.61 10.97 9.17
CA PRO A 9 -16.04 12.10 8.44
C PRO A 9 -14.51 12.02 8.36
N SER A 10 -13.95 12.41 7.22
CA SER A 10 -12.51 12.23 6.96
C SER A 10 -11.65 13.04 7.93
N LEU A 11 -10.50 12.48 8.32
CA LEU A 11 -9.59 13.14 9.25
C LEU A 11 -8.85 14.30 8.56
N ILE A 12 -8.50 14.15 7.29
CA ILE A 12 -7.90 15.24 6.53
C ILE A 12 -8.83 16.47 6.45
N ASP A 13 -10.14 16.27 6.31
CA ASP A 13 -11.13 17.35 6.30
C ASP A 13 -11.30 17.99 7.68
N LEU A 14 -11.26 17.18 8.76
CA LEU A 14 -11.28 17.67 10.14
C LEU A 14 -10.09 18.61 10.42
N LEU A 15 -8.91 18.27 9.87
CA LEU A 15 -7.70 19.08 9.99
C LEU A 15 -7.71 20.31 9.07
N GLY A 16 -8.36 20.20 7.90
CA GLY A 16 -8.49 21.28 6.92
C GLY A 16 -7.13 21.93 6.59
N PRO A 17 -7.01 23.27 6.66
CA PRO A 17 -5.75 23.97 6.37
C PRO A 17 -4.54 23.52 7.22
N ALA A 18 -4.79 22.96 8.42
CA ALA A 18 -3.74 22.47 9.31
C ALA A 18 -3.22 21.08 8.93
N SER A 19 -3.84 20.38 7.97
CA SER A 19 -3.34 19.10 7.48
C SER A 19 -1.90 19.22 6.96
N PRO A 20 -1.02 18.25 7.24
CA PRO A 20 0.31 18.20 6.64
C PRO A 20 0.19 17.93 5.12
N MET A 21 1.30 18.17 4.41
CA MET A 21 1.49 17.65 3.06
C MET A 21 1.70 16.13 3.14
N LEU A 22 0.96 15.36 2.34
CA LEU A 22 1.11 13.91 2.22
C LEU A 22 1.85 13.57 0.92
N THR A 23 3.03 12.93 1.02
CA THR A 23 3.75 12.41 -0.14
C THR A 23 3.52 10.90 -0.28
N ILE A 24 2.94 10.50 -1.40
CA ILE A 24 2.62 9.11 -1.73
C ILE A 24 3.55 8.66 -2.86
N CYS A 25 4.19 7.51 -2.67
CA CYS A 25 4.92 6.79 -3.71
C CYS A 25 4.09 5.57 -4.13
N ASP A 26 3.72 5.49 -5.39
CA ASP A 26 2.96 4.38 -5.95
C ASP A 26 3.80 3.59 -6.96
N VAL A 27 4.27 2.41 -6.57
CA VAL A 27 5.04 1.53 -7.45
C VAL A 27 4.11 0.45 -8.01
N GLY A 28 3.92 0.45 -9.33
CA GLY A 28 2.85 -0.32 -9.97
C GLY A 28 1.57 0.50 -10.08
N ALA A 29 1.67 1.67 -10.69
CA ALA A 29 0.62 2.69 -10.69
C ALA A 29 -0.50 2.46 -11.74
N MET A 30 -0.57 1.28 -12.36
CA MET A 30 -1.58 0.97 -13.38
C MET A 30 -3.00 1.23 -12.85
N ALA A 31 -3.76 2.07 -13.56
CA ALA A 31 -5.14 2.34 -13.18
C ALA A 31 -6.08 1.25 -13.72
N LEU A 32 -6.77 0.55 -12.82
CA LEU A 32 -7.82 -0.40 -13.14
C LEU A 32 -9.19 0.28 -12.99
N GLU A 33 -10.04 0.21 -14.03
CA GLU A 33 -11.34 0.90 -14.06
C GLU A 33 -12.31 0.44 -12.96
N SER A 34 -12.09 -0.75 -12.39
CA SER A 34 -12.94 -1.37 -11.37
C SER A 34 -12.46 -1.18 -9.93
N ASP A 35 -11.34 -0.51 -9.69
CA ASP A 35 -10.76 -0.37 -8.34
C ASP A 35 -10.51 1.12 -8.00
N PRO A 36 -11.46 1.80 -7.33
CA PRO A 36 -11.26 3.17 -6.92
C PRO A 36 -10.18 3.24 -5.84
N ASP A 37 -9.05 3.88 -6.17
CA ASP A 37 -7.93 4.04 -5.24
C ASP A 37 -8.41 4.70 -3.94
N PRO A 38 -8.35 4.01 -2.78
CA PRO A 38 -8.82 4.56 -1.51
C PRO A 38 -8.03 5.79 -1.07
N LEU A 39 -6.85 6.03 -1.65
CA LEU A 39 -6.08 7.26 -1.43
C LEU A 39 -6.77 8.49 -2.01
N LEU A 40 -7.74 8.36 -2.95
CA LEU A 40 -8.49 9.50 -3.50
C LEU A 40 -9.18 10.34 -2.42
N THR A 41 -9.54 9.74 -1.28
CA THR A 41 -10.14 10.50 -0.16
C THR A 41 -9.15 11.43 0.54
N LEU A 42 -7.85 11.31 0.26
CA LEU A 42 -6.78 12.13 0.81
C LEU A 42 -6.40 13.31 -0.09
N MET A 43 -7.02 13.44 -1.26
CA MET A 43 -6.58 14.36 -2.31
C MET A 43 -7.09 15.79 -2.10
N MET A 44 -6.79 16.36 -0.94
CA MET A 44 -7.06 17.77 -0.66
C MET A 44 -6.12 18.66 -1.49
N PRO A 45 -6.63 19.63 -2.29
CA PRO A 45 -5.81 20.46 -3.17
C PRO A 45 -4.64 21.13 -2.45
N GLY A 46 -3.42 20.95 -2.97
CA GLY A 46 -2.19 21.53 -2.40
C GLY A 46 -1.70 20.87 -1.12
N LYS A 47 -2.28 19.73 -0.72
CA LYS A 47 -1.94 18.99 0.51
C LYS A 47 -1.54 17.54 0.26
N HIS A 48 -1.42 17.15 -1.00
CA HIS A 48 -0.90 15.86 -1.41
C HIS A 48 0.07 16.02 -2.59
N ARG A 49 0.95 15.04 -2.72
CA ARG A 49 1.82 14.81 -3.87
C ARG A 49 1.91 13.31 -4.12
N VAL A 50 1.65 12.88 -5.34
CA VAL A 50 1.75 11.47 -5.75
C VAL A 50 2.83 11.32 -6.81
N ILE A 51 3.78 10.43 -6.56
CA ILE A 51 4.79 10.00 -7.53
C ILE A 51 4.51 8.52 -7.82
N GLY A 52 4.03 8.25 -9.03
CA GLY A 52 3.72 6.91 -9.49
C GLY A 52 4.76 6.36 -10.46
N PHE A 53 4.92 5.05 -10.50
CA PHE A 53 5.78 4.33 -11.44
C PHE A 53 4.98 3.31 -12.21
N GLU A 54 4.92 3.48 -13.52
CA GLU A 54 4.26 2.56 -14.45
C GLU A 54 5.23 2.29 -15.62
N PRO A 55 5.91 1.14 -15.66
CA PRO A 55 6.96 0.91 -16.63
C PRO A 55 6.47 0.76 -18.08
N VAL A 56 5.19 0.42 -18.30
CA VAL A 56 4.62 0.31 -19.65
C VAL A 56 4.35 1.72 -20.19
N PRO A 57 5.06 2.18 -21.24
CA PRO A 57 5.00 3.59 -21.66
C PRO A 57 3.59 4.06 -22.02
N ALA A 58 2.80 3.23 -22.72
CA ALA A 58 1.44 3.57 -23.11
C ALA A 58 0.51 3.80 -21.91
N GLU A 59 0.66 2.98 -20.85
CA GLU A 59 -0.12 3.12 -19.61
C GLU A 59 0.38 4.32 -18.79
N CYS A 60 1.69 4.53 -18.70
CA CYS A 60 2.26 5.71 -18.04
C CYS A 60 1.81 7.03 -18.70
N GLU A 61 1.77 7.08 -20.03
CA GLU A 61 1.24 8.23 -20.76
C GLU A 61 -0.25 8.44 -20.51
N LYS A 62 -1.03 7.35 -20.45
CA LYS A 62 -2.47 7.39 -20.10
C LYS A 62 -2.67 7.97 -18.69
N LEU A 63 -1.88 7.55 -17.72
CA LEU A 63 -1.90 8.08 -16.35
C LEU A 63 -1.59 9.58 -16.32
N ASN A 64 -0.53 10.01 -17.01
CA ASN A 64 -0.15 11.43 -17.04
C ASN A 64 -1.17 12.31 -17.78
N ARG A 65 -1.83 11.80 -18.83
CA ARG A 65 -2.92 12.54 -19.52
C ARG A 65 -4.13 12.81 -18.61
N ASN A 66 -4.39 11.91 -17.67
CA ASN A 66 -5.52 11.97 -16.73
C ASN A 66 -5.09 12.37 -15.31
N ALA A 67 -3.85 12.83 -15.12
CA ALA A 67 -3.30 13.10 -13.80
C ALA A 67 -4.02 14.26 -13.11
N LEU A 68 -4.35 14.06 -11.84
CA LEU A 68 -4.83 15.13 -10.97
C LEU A 68 -3.69 16.10 -10.64
N PRO A 69 -3.98 17.38 -10.33
CA PRO A 69 -2.96 18.30 -9.82
C PRO A 69 -2.22 17.71 -8.62
N GLY A 70 -0.89 17.64 -8.70
CA GLY A 70 -0.05 17.03 -7.65
C GLY A 70 0.37 15.58 -7.94
N HIS A 71 -0.11 14.97 -9.02
CA HIS A 71 0.29 13.63 -9.45
C HIS A 71 1.31 13.70 -10.59
N THR A 72 2.28 12.78 -10.57
CA THR A 72 3.27 12.62 -11.64
C THR A 72 3.62 11.15 -11.78
N TYR A 73 3.60 10.61 -13.00
CA TYR A 73 3.91 9.21 -13.26
C TYR A 73 5.16 9.08 -14.12
N LEU A 74 6.06 8.17 -13.74
CA LEU A 74 7.36 7.97 -14.37
C LEU A 74 7.47 6.55 -14.96
N PRO A 75 8.02 6.39 -16.18
CA PRO A 75 8.08 5.10 -16.87
C PRO A 75 9.28 4.26 -16.43
N TYR A 76 9.42 4.06 -15.12
CA TYR A 76 10.56 3.35 -14.54
C TYR A 76 10.16 1.97 -14.04
N PHE A 77 10.98 0.97 -14.35
CA PHE A 77 11.02 -0.26 -13.57
C PHE A 77 11.69 0.03 -12.23
N VAL A 78 10.97 -0.16 -11.14
CA VAL A 78 11.52 0.01 -9.78
C VAL A 78 11.92 -1.36 -9.23
N GLY A 79 13.06 -1.45 -8.53
CA GLY A 79 13.57 -2.70 -7.99
C GLY A 79 14.93 -2.53 -7.30
N ASP A 80 15.76 -3.56 -7.34
CA ASP A 80 17.06 -3.61 -6.65
C ASP A 80 18.21 -2.89 -7.39
N GLY A 81 17.92 -2.23 -8.52
CA GLY A 81 18.89 -1.53 -9.34
C GLY A 81 19.62 -2.43 -10.35
N ARG A 82 19.28 -3.73 -10.42
CA ARG A 82 19.90 -4.68 -11.37
C ARG A 82 19.13 -4.75 -12.68
N GLU A 83 19.80 -5.35 -13.67
CA GLU A 83 19.12 -5.75 -14.91
C GLU A 83 18.27 -7.00 -14.62
N ARG A 84 17.05 -7.03 -15.13
CA ARG A 84 16.09 -8.11 -14.98
C ARG A 84 15.44 -8.44 -16.32
N THR A 85 14.85 -9.62 -16.41
CA THR A 85 13.94 -9.93 -17.52
C THR A 85 12.55 -9.49 -17.09
N PHE A 86 11.88 -8.69 -17.91
CA PHE A 86 10.47 -8.37 -17.75
C PHE A 86 9.65 -9.27 -18.68
N HIS A 87 8.60 -9.88 -18.13
CA HIS A 87 7.67 -10.75 -18.83
C HIS A 87 6.34 -10.02 -19.00
N LEU A 88 6.14 -9.41 -20.16
CA LEU A 88 4.86 -8.81 -20.52
C LEU A 88 3.86 -9.95 -20.79
N THR A 89 2.78 -10.01 -20.02
CA THR A 89 1.76 -11.06 -20.11
C THR A 89 0.56 -10.63 -20.96
N SER A 90 -0.33 -11.58 -21.26
CA SER A 90 -1.53 -11.33 -22.08
C SER A 90 -2.45 -10.30 -21.44
N ALA A 91 -2.60 -10.32 -20.11
CA ALA A 91 -3.13 -9.20 -19.34
C ALA A 91 -1.95 -8.38 -18.80
N ALA A 92 -1.83 -7.10 -19.18
CA ALA A 92 -0.67 -6.27 -18.81
C ALA A 92 -0.51 -6.13 -17.28
N MET A 93 -1.62 -6.10 -16.55
CA MET A 93 -1.65 -6.06 -15.08
C MET A 93 -1.03 -7.29 -14.38
N CYS A 94 -0.82 -8.39 -15.10
CA CYS A 94 -0.15 -9.60 -14.57
C CYS A 94 1.31 -9.70 -15.03
N SER A 95 1.90 -8.62 -15.52
CA SER A 95 3.27 -8.62 -16.02
C SER A 95 4.25 -8.53 -14.85
N SER A 96 5.33 -9.29 -14.91
CA SER A 96 6.25 -9.43 -13.77
C SER A 96 7.71 -9.47 -14.20
N LEU A 97 8.62 -9.19 -13.25
CA LEU A 97 10.05 -9.49 -13.36
C LEU A 97 10.37 -10.97 -13.09
N TYR A 98 9.35 -11.78 -12.77
CA TYR A 98 9.43 -13.22 -12.56
C TYR A 98 8.62 -13.96 -13.63
N GLU A 99 9.08 -15.15 -14.00
CA GLU A 99 8.41 -15.98 -15.00
C GLU A 99 7.15 -16.60 -14.39
N PRO A 100 5.98 -16.59 -15.06
CA PRO A 100 4.77 -17.25 -14.55
C PRO A 100 4.96 -18.74 -14.21
N ASN A 101 4.40 -19.17 -13.08
CA ASN A 101 4.42 -20.55 -12.63
C ASN A 101 3.28 -21.35 -13.28
N THR A 102 3.39 -21.61 -14.59
CA THR A 102 2.34 -22.27 -15.39
C THR A 102 1.80 -23.57 -14.77
N PRO A 103 2.61 -24.49 -14.20
CA PRO A 103 2.08 -25.70 -13.57
C PRO A 103 1.12 -25.44 -12.40
N LEU A 104 1.40 -24.43 -11.56
CA LEU A 104 0.50 -24.03 -10.48
C LEU A 104 -0.73 -23.32 -11.03
N LEU A 105 -0.52 -22.32 -11.88
CA LEU A 105 -1.59 -21.46 -12.39
C LEU A 105 -2.61 -22.24 -13.21
N ALA A 106 -2.20 -23.30 -13.93
CA ALA A 106 -3.08 -24.18 -14.70
C ALA A 106 -4.10 -24.95 -13.84
N LEU A 107 -3.95 -24.97 -12.52
CA LEU A 107 -4.94 -25.56 -11.61
C LEU A 107 -6.18 -24.67 -11.44
N PHE A 108 -6.13 -23.40 -11.84
CA PHE A 108 -7.15 -22.40 -11.51
C PHE A 108 -7.80 -21.82 -12.77
N GLN A 109 -9.03 -21.33 -12.60
CA GLN A 109 -9.77 -20.63 -13.64
C GLN A 109 -9.03 -19.36 -14.10
N GLN A 110 -8.95 -19.16 -15.43
CA GLN A 110 -8.44 -17.97 -16.13
C GLN A 110 -6.97 -17.58 -15.90
N LEU A 111 -6.32 -18.04 -14.82
CA LEU A 111 -4.94 -17.69 -14.52
C LEU A 111 -3.96 -18.05 -15.64
N PRO A 112 -3.94 -19.27 -16.23
CA PRO A 112 -2.96 -19.59 -17.27
C PRO A 112 -3.15 -18.74 -18.54
N GLU A 113 -4.36 -18.27 -18.83
CA GLU A 113 -4.65 -17.40 -19.97
C GLU A 113 -4.12 -15.97 -19.76
N VAL A 114 -4.38 -15.37 -18.58
CA VAL A 114 -4.01 -13.97 -18.31
C VAL A 114 -2.51 -13.78 -18.13
N VAL A 115 -1.82 -14.77 -17.54
CA VAL A 115 -0.37 -14.75 -17.31
C VAL A 115 0.47 -15.23 -18.49
N ARG A 116 -0.16 -15.62 -19.61
CA ARG A 116 0.59 -16.12 -20.76
C ARG A 116 1.51 -15.03 -21.29
N THR A 117 2.83 -15.26 -21.22
CA THR A 117 3.85 -14.32 -21.68
C THR A 117 3.68 -14.03 -23.18
N ALA A 118 3.44 -12.76 -23.50
CA ALA A 118 3.34 -12.24 -24.86
C ALA A 118 4.72 -11.82 -25.38
N GLU A 119 5.52 -11.17 -24.54
CA GLU A 119 6.87 -10.69 -24.86
C GLU A 119 7.78 -10.80 -23.63
N SER A 120 9.09 -10.90 -23.85
CA SER A 120 10.07 -10.75 -22.79
C SER A 120 11.22 -9.84 -23.23
N SER A 121 11.60 -8.92 -22.36
CA SER A 121 12.64 -7.93 -22.64
C SER A 121 13.60 -7.76 -21.45
N LYS A 122 14.83 -7.33 -21.73
CA LYS A 122 15.79 -6.96 -20.68
C LYS A 122 15.54 -5.52 -20.26
N VAL A 123 15.38 -5.30 -18.95
CA VAL A 123 15.07 -4.00 -18.37
C VAL A 123 16.04 -3.69 -17.24
N LYS A 124 16.37 -2.41 -17.08
CA LYS A 124 17.17 -1.92 -15.97
C LYS A 124 16.24 -1.37 -14.89
N THR A 125 16.27 -1.96 -13.71
CA THR A 125 15.51 -1.44 -12.56
C THR A 125 16.23 -0.27 -11.91
N LYS A 126 15.46 0.60 -11.23
CA LYS A 126 15.94 1.73 -10.43
C LYS A 126 15.58 1.50 -8.96
N ARG A 127 16.52 1.79 -8.06
CA ARG A 127 16.28 1.79 -6.62
C ARG A 127 15.55 3.06 -6.21
N LEU A 128 14.53 2.96 -5.36
CA LEU A 128 13.86 4.15 -4.82
C LEU A 128 14.83 5.04 -4.03
N ASP A 129 15.82 4.44 -3.35
CA ASP A 129 16.86 5.17 -2.62
C ASP A 129 17.70 6.10 -3.52
N ASP A 130 17.74 5.83 -4.83
CA ASP A 130 18.53 6.60 -5.80
C ASP A 130 17.68 7.66 -6.54
N LEU A 131 16.38 7.76 -6.23
CA LEU A 131 15.43 8.69 -6.87
C LEU A 131 15.16 9.91 -5.97
N ILE A 132 15.35 11.10 -6.51
CA ILE A 132 15.14 12.37 -5.79
C ILE A 132 13.65 12.68 -5.64
N GLU A 133 12.84 12.22 -6.59
CA GLU A 133 11.42 12.48 -6.73
C GLU A 133 10.59 11.92 -5.56
N VAL A 134 11.07 10.81 -4.97
CA VAL A 134 10.41 10.09 -3.87
C VAL A 134 10.98 10.45 -2.50
N GLN A 135 11.92 11.40 -2.41
CA GLN A 135 12.40 11.82 -1.10
C GLN A 135 11.27 12.44 -0.28
N GLY A 136 11.18 12.02 0.99
CA GLY A 136 10.13 12.42 1.90
C GLY A 136 8.79 11.70 1.69
N THR A 137 8.77 10.55 1.02
CA THR A 137 7.57 9.69 0.95
C THR A 137 7.09 9.31 2.36
N ASP A 138 5.81 9.53 2.60
CA ASP A 138 5.11 9.16 3.83
C ASP A 138 4.40 7.82 3.68
N TYR A 139 3.85 7.55 2.49
CA TYR A 139 3.11 6.32 2.16
C TYR A 139 3.69 5.64 0.93
N LEU A 140 4.02 4.36 1.04
CA LEU A 140 4.51 3.55 -0.08
C LEU A 140 3.48 2.48 -0.46
N LYS A 141 3.00 2.50 -1.71
CA LYS A 141 2.24 1.41 -2.33
C LYS A 141 3.18 0.59 -3.22
N LEU A 142 3.11 -0.73 -3.08
CA LEU A 142 3.80 -1.71 -3.91
C LEU A 142 2.80 -2.71 -4.49
N ASP A 143 2.70 -2.77 -5.81
CA ASP A 143 1.95 -3.78 -6.56
C ASP A 143 2.72 -4.05 -7.87
N VAL A 144 3.73 -4.91 -7.78
CA VAL A 144 4.68 -5.17 -8.88
C VAL A 144 4.73 -6.65 -9.23
N GLN A 145 3.66 -7.38 -8.90
CA GLN A 145 3.40 -8.75 -9.31
C GLN A 145 4.56 -9.70 -8.95
N GLY A 146 4.99 -9.70 -7.69
CA GLY A 146 6.00 -10.60 -7.14
C GLY A 146 7.39 -9.98 -6.98
N ALA A 147 7.63 -8.75 -7.44
CA ALA A 147 8.91 -8.05 -7.28
C ALA A 147 9.01 -7.14 -6.05
N GLU A 148 8.08 -7.28 -5.09
CA GLU A 148 7.97 -6.41 -3.92
C GLU A 148 9.26 -6.44 -3.08
N LEU A 149 9.85 -7.62 -2.86
CA LEU A 149 11.12 -7.73 -2.12
C LEU A 149 12.27 -7.02 -2.84
N ASP A 150 12.29 -7.05 -4.17
CA ASP A 150 13.31 -6.34 -4.96
C ASP A 150 13.18 -4.82 -4.77
N VAL A 151 11.95 -4.30 -4.77
CA VAL A 151 11.68 -2.88 -4.48
C VAL A 151 12.06 -2.53 -3.04
N LEU A 152 11.68 -3.36 -2.06
CA LEU A 152 12.01 -3.14 -0.65
C LEU A 152 13.53 -3.11 -0.41
N ASN A 153 14.30 -3.97 -1.09
CA ASN A 153 15.77 -3.95 -1.06
C ASN A 153 16.35 -2.69 -1.71
N GLY A 154 15.66 -2.12 -2.70
CA GLY A 154 16.01 -0.85 -3.34
C GLY A 154 15.55 0.40 -2.58
N ALA A 155 14.84 0.27 -1.47
CA ALA A 155 14.16 1.36 -0.76
C ALA A 155 14.49 1.42 0.73
N GLU A 156 15.54 0.75 1.20
CA GLU A 156 15.82 0.63 2.63
C GLU A 156 16.04 1.99 3.31
N LYS A 157 16.75 2.91 2.65
CA LYS A 157 16.98 4.24 3.21
C LYS A 157 15.66 5.02 3.27
N LEU A 158 14.91 5.03 2.17
CA LEU A 158 13.61 5.70 2.11
C LEU A 158 12.65 5.20 3.21
N LEU A 159 12.58 3.87 3.39
CA LEU A 159 11.72 3.20 4.37
C LEU A 159 12.12 3.51 5.82
N ARG A 160 13.42 3.68 6.10
CA ARG A 160 13.90 4.05 7.44
C ARG A 160 13.70 5.52 7.75
N ASP A 161 13.87 6.39 6.75
CA ASP A 161 13.94 7.84 6.96
C ASP A 161 12.55 8.50 7.05
N SER A 162 11.63 8.19 6.12
CA SER A 162 10.38 8.96 5.99
C SER A 162 9.10 8.14 6.01
N VAL A 163 9.09 6.95 5.40
CA VAL A 163 7.85 6.17 5.20
C VAL A 163 7.23 5.75 6.53
N CYS A 164 5.96 6.08 6.74
CA CYS A 164 5.23 5.73 7.94
C CYS A 164 4.19 4.61 7.73
N VAL A 165 3.69 4.45 6.50
CA VAL A 165 2.75 3.40 6.11
C VAL A 165 3.18 2.75 4.79
N VAL A 166 3.11 1.42 4.73
CA VAL A 166 3.35 0.65 3.49
C VAL A 166 2.12 -0.21 3.20
N LYS A 167 1.60 -0.11 1.97
CA LYS A 167 0.71 -1.11 1.37
C LYS A 167 1.55 -1.92 0.39
N THR A 168 1.51 -3.24 0.51
CA THR A 168 2.20 -4.11 -0.43
C THR A 168 1.31 -5.31 -0.76
N GLU A 169 1.19 -5.64 -2.04
CA GLU A 169 0.67 -6.95 -2.43
C GLU A 169 1.60 -8.03 -1.84
N VAL A 170 1.00 -9.13 -1.38
CA VAL A 170 1.71 -10.31 -0.88
C VAL A 170 1.00 -11.57 -1.34
N GLU A 171 1.79 -12.58 -1.67
CA GLU A 171 1.29 -13.85 -2.15
C GLU A 171 1.54 -14.99 -1.15
N PHE A 172 0.57 -15.89 -1.09
CA PHE A 172 0.61 -17.09 -0.26
C PHE A 172 1.02 -18.33 -1.06
N VAL A 173 1.04 -18.21 -2.38
CA VAL A 173 1.47 -19.25 -3.33
C VAL A 173 2.33 -18.63 -4.43
N PRO A 174 3.30 -19.36 -5.00
CA PRO A 174 4.24 -18.80 -5.98
C PRO A 174 3.58 -18.71 -7.37
N LEU A 175 2.82 -17.63 -7.62
CA LEU A 175 2.19 -17.35 -8.91
C LEU A 175 3.22 -17.25 -10.05
N TYR A 176 4.40 -16.75 -9.73
CA TYR A 176 5.59 -16.68 -10.55
C TYR A 176 6.71 -17.53 -9.91
N LYS A 177 7.62 -18.04 -10.74
CA LYS A 177 8.68 -18.96 -10.34
C LYS A 177 9.75 -18.22 -9.53
N GLY A 178 10.01 -18.71 -8.32
CA GLY A 178 11.05 -18.15 -7.45
C GLY A 178 10.72 -16.77 -6.88
N GLN A 179 9.47 -16.32 -6.98
CA GLN A 179 9.04 -15.10 -6.31
C GLN A 179 9.14 -15.26 -4.78
N PRO A 180 9.44 -14.18 -4.05
CA PRO A 180 9.19 -14.10 -2.61
C PRO A 180 7.70 -14.30 -2.29
N LEU A 181 7.41 -14.84 -1.11
CA LEU A 181 6.05 -14.96 -0.58
C LEU A 181 5.86 -14.05 0.63
N PHE A 182 4.64 -13.99 1.17
CA PHE A 182 4.28 -13.21 2.35
C PHE A 182 5.30 -13.31 3.49
N GLY A 183 5.81 -14.51 3.79
CA GLY A 183 6.79 -14.72 4.86
C GLY A 183 8.11 -13.97 4.64
N ASP A 184 8.57 -13.89 3.39
CA ASP A 184 9.79 -13.16 3.01
C ASP A 184 9.57 -11.64 3.11
N ILE A 185 8.40 -11.18 2.66
CA ILE A 185 8.00 -9.77 2.75
C ILE A 185 7.83 -9.32 4.21
N ASP A 186 7.12 -10.08 5.05
CA ASP A 186 6.93 -9.77 6.47
C ASP A 186 8.28 -9.75 7.22
N ALA A 187 9.16 -10.72 6.95
CA ALA A 187 10.50 -10.74 7.53
C ALA A 187 11.30 -9.48 7.15
N LYS A 188 11.25 -9.08 5.87
CA LYS A 188 11.91 -7.84 5.42
C LYS A 188 11.32 -6.61 6.10
N MET A 189 9.99 -6.46 6.12
CA MET A 189 9.31 -5.32 6.72
C MET A 189 9.64 -5.17 8.21
N ARG A 190 9.62 -6.27 8.97
CA ARG A 190 10.03 -6.28 10.38
C ARG A 190 11.47 -5.86 10.57
N SER A 191 12.38 -6.32 9.72
CA SER A 191 13.80 -5.92 9.77
C SER A 191 14.02 -4.41 9.52
N LEU A 192 13.05 -3.74 8.91
CA LEU A 192 13.04 -2.29 8.64
C LEU A 192 12.33 -1.48 9.73
N GLY A 193 11.88 -2.12 10.81
CA GLY A 193 11.19 -1.46 11.93
C GLY A 193 9.71 -1.21 11.69
N PHE A 194 9.08 -2.01 10.82
CA PHE A 194 7.64 -2.02 10.62
C PHE A 194 7.00 -3.21 11.33
N MET A 195 5.74 -3.05 11.70
CA MET A 195 4.86 -4.12 12.15
C MET A 195 3.68 -4.24 11.20
N LEU A 196 3.27 -5.47 10.94
CA LEU A 196 2.02 -5.75 10.23
C LEU A 196 0.84 -5.20 11.04
N HIS A 197 0.01 -4.37 10.42
CA HIS A 197 -1.18 -3.78 11.03
C HIS A 197 -2.44 -4.56 10.66
N THR A 198 -2.70 -4.75 9.36
CA THR A 198 -3.88 -5.46 8.86
C THR A 198 -3.69 -5.95 7.43
N PHE A 199 -4.65 -6.72 6.92
CA PHE A 199 -4.76 -7.12 5.52
C PHE A 199 -6.13 -6.72 4.96
N TYR A 200 -6.21 -6.59 3.64
CA TYR A 200 -7.49 -6.75 2.95
C TYR A 200 -7.94 -8.22 2.95
N GLN A 201 -9.13 -8.47 2.41
CA GLN A 201 -9.60 -9.84 2.28
C GLN A 201 -8.69 -10.58 1.28
N PRO A 202 -8.18 -11.77 1.63
CA PRO A 202 -7.44 -12.57 0.68
C PRO A 202 -8.27 -12.91 -0.55
N ALA A 203 -7.64 -12.83 -1.71
CA ALA A 203 -8.21 -13.16 -3.00
C ALA A 203 -7.59 -14.44 -3.57
N GLY A 204 -8.23 -14.97 -4.60
CA GLY A 204 -7.77 -16.14 -5.32
C GLY A 204 -8.64 -16.45 -6.53
N ARG A 205 -8.55 -17.69 -7.00
CA ARG A 205 -9.40 -18.22 -8.08
C ARG A 205 -9.93 -19.59 -7.74
N CYS A 206 -11.07 -19.95 -8.31
CA CYS A 206 -11.58 -21.31 -8.24
C CYS A 206 -10.62 -22.28 -8.96
N TYR A 207 -10.51 -23.50 -8.44
CA TYR A 207 -9.85 -24.58 -9.15
C TYR A 207 -10.61 -24.95 -10.42
N TRP A 208 -9.91 -25.21 -11.52
CA TRP A 208 -10.50 -25.78 -12.73
C TRP A 208 -10.99 -27.23 -12.48
N PRO A 209 -12.16 -27.65 -12.99
CA PRO A 209 -13.11 -26.94 -13.84
C PRO A 209 -14.27 -26.27 -13.09
N PHE A 210 -14.15 -26.03 -11.78
CA PHE A 210 -15.23 -25.47 -10.98
C PHE A 210 -15.36 -23.94 -11.17
N VAL A 211 -16.60 -23.44 -11.19
CA VAL A 211 -16.91 -22.00 -11.28
C VAL A 211 -18.02 -21.67 -10.30
N PHE A 212 -17.75 -20.79 -9.33
CA PHE A 212 -18.76 -20.36 -8.36
C PHE A 212 -19.67 -19.29 -8.97
N GLY A 213 -20.99 -19.50 -8.90
CA GLY A 213 -21.98 -18.52 -9.36
C GLY A 213 -21.89 -18.13 -10.84
N GLY A 214 -21.26 -18.96 -11.68
CA GLY A 214 -21.02 -18.66 -13.10
C GLY A 214 -19.98 -17.57 -13.36
N ASN A 215 -19.27 -17.09 -12.32
CA ASN A 215 -18.21 -16.11 -12.46
C ASN A 215 -16.82 -16.79 -12.37
N PRO A 216 -16.09 -16.94 -13.48
CA PRO A 216 -14.75 -17.54 -13.46
C PRO A 216 -13.70 -16.70 -12.71
N ASP A 217 -13.95 -15.43 -12.41
CA ASP A 217 -13.08 -14.59 -11.55
C ASP A 217 -13.44 -14.65 -10.07
N SER A 218 -14.44 -15.45 -9.69
CA SER A 218 -14.82 -15.61 -8.29
C SER A 218 -13.66 -16.16 -7.45
N ASN A 219 -13.53 -15.62 -6.24
CA ASN A 219 -12.60 -16.15 -5.26
C ASN A 219 -12.89 -17.63 -5.00
N GLY A 220 -11.85 -18.45 -5.08
CA GLY A 220 -11.91 -19.86 -4.75
C GLY A 220 -11.73 -20.14 -3.26
N SER A 221 -11.53 -21.40 -2.93
CA SER A 221 -11.29 -21.86 -1.56
C SER A 221 -9.86 -21.64 -1.07
N GLN A 222 -8.93 -21.29 -1.95
CA GLN A 222 -7.54 -21.03 -1.60
C GLN A 222 -7.24 -19.53 -1.64
N ALA A 223 -6.71 -19.01 -0.53
CA ALA A 223 -6.10 -17.70 -0.50
C ALA A 223 -4.78 -17.74 -1.30
N MET A 224 -4.66 -16.86 -2.29
CA MET A 224 -3.52 -16.83 -3.20
C MET A 224 -2.72 -15.54 -3.03
N TRP A 225 -3.39 -14.39 -2.89
CA TRP A 225 -2.76 -13.09 -2.66
C TRP A 225 -3.65 -12.17 -1.81
N THR A 226 -3.09 -11.08 -1.31
CA THR A 226 -3.82 -9.99 -0.66
C THR A 226 -2.96 -8.73 -0.58
N ASP A 227 -3.57 -7.61 -0.18
CA ASP A 227 -2.83 -6.42 0.24
C ASP A 227 -2.55 -6.46 1.74
N ALA A 228 -1.29 -6.30 2.11
CA ALA A 228 -0.83 -6.16 3.48
C ALA A 228 -0.50 -4.70 3.81
N PHE A 229 -0.92 -4.25 4.99
CA PHE A 229 -0.62 -2.91 5.49
C PHE A 229 0.31 -2.97 6.69
N TYR A 230 1.42 -2.24 6.58
CA TYR A 230 2.43 -2.13 7.62
C TYR A 230 2.52 -0.69 8.12
N ILE A 231 2.76 -0.54 9.42
CA ILE A 231 3.04 0.75 10.09
C ILE A 231 4.35 0.64 10.85
N ARG A 232 4.95 1.76 11.28
CA ARG A 232 6.14 1.71 12.14
C ARG A 232 5.82 0.94 13.43
N ASP A 233 6.77 0.13 13.90
CA ASP A 233 6.61 -0.67 15.11
C ASP A 233 6.34 0.23 16.33
N LEU A 234 5.12 0.17 16.85
CA LEU A 234 4.64 1.01 17.94
C LEU A 234 5.15 0.57 19.31
N THR A 235 5.79 -0.61 19.39
CA THR A 235 6.44 -1.14 20.60
C THR A 235 7.82 -0.52 20.82
N VAL A 236 8.42 0.05 19.78
CA VAL A 236 9.71 0.74 19.85
C VAL A 236 9.49 2.22 20.19
N PRO A 237 9.96 2.70 21.36
CA PRO A 237 9.85 4.11 21.71
C PRO A 237 10.54 5.02 20.68
N GLY A 238 9.86 6.09 20.26
CA GLY A 238 10.41 7.03 19.28
C GLY A 238 10.48 6.49 17.83
N SER A 239 9.79 5.41 17.50
CA SER A 239 9.75 4.84 16.14
C SER A 239 9.10 5.75 15.08
N MET A 240 8.38 6.78 15.53
CA MET A 240 7.79 7.84 14.71
C MET A 240 8.10 9.21 15.31
N THR A 241 8.36 10.19 14.46
CA THR A 241 8.27 11.62 14.81
C THR A 241 6.80 12.04 14.98
N PRO A 242 6.51 13.18 15.64
CA PRO A 242 5.13 13.67 15.72
C PRO A 242 4.49 13.92 14.35
N ASP A 243 5.25 14.40 13.36
CA ASP A 243 4.74 14.56 11.99
C ASP A 243 4.30 13.23 11.38
N GLN A 244 5.13 12.19 11.52
CA GLN A 244 4.78 10.83 11.10
C GLN A 244 3.59 10.26 11.88
N MET A 245 3.44 10.56 13.18
CA MET A 245 2.25 10.13 13.95
C MET A 245 0.97 10.73 13.37
N LEU A 246 0.97 12.03 13.07
CA LEU A 246 -0.19 12.71 12.49
C LEU A 246 -0.53 12.18 11.09
N LYS A 247 0.49 12.02 10.23
CA LYS A 247 0.32 11.46 8.88
C LYS A 247 -0.17 10.02 8.93
N THR A 248 0.40 9.19 9.80
CA THR A 248 -0.08 7.81 10.01
C THR A 248 -1.53 7.81 10.47
N ALA A 249 -1.92 8.68 11.40
CA ALA A 249 -3.30 8.79 11.86
C ALA A 249 -4.27 9.11 10.71
N ILE A 250 -3.88 10.00 9.79
CA ILE A 250 -4.65 10.32 8.57
C ILE A 250 -4.80 9.07 7.70
N PHE A 251 -3.69 8.42 7.32
CA PHE A 251 -3.74 7.23 6.46
C PHE A 251 -4.59 6.11 7.07
N VAL A 252 -4.37 5.77 8.35
CA VAL A 252 -5.07 4.64 8.97
C VAL A 252 -6.55 4.95 9.24
N HIS A 253 -6.93 6.22 9.44
CA HIS A 253 -8.33 6.63 9.50
C HIS A 253 -8.99 6.55 8.13
N ASP A 254 -8.47 7.31 7.16
CA ASP A 254 -9.16 7.60 5.92
C ASP A 254 -9.13 6.42 4.92
N VAL A 255 -8.04 5.64 4.95
CA VAL A 255 -7.80 4.49 4.04
C VAL A 255 -8.19 3.18 4.72
N LEU A 256 -7.81 2.97 5.98
CA LEU A 256 -7.95 1.68 6.68
C LEU A 256 -9.11 1.63 7.67
N GLN A 257 -9.77 2.75 7.96
CA GLN A 257 -10.83 2.85 8.97
C GLN A 257 -10.43 2.30 10.36
N SER A 258 -9.13 2.35 10.66
CA SER A 258 -8.56 1.95 11.96
C SER A 258 -8.67 3.12 12.93
N TYR A 259 -9.91 3.43 13.30
CA TYR A 259 -10.26 4.62 14.08
C TYR A 259 -9.63 4.64 15.47
N ASP A 260 -9.44 3.45 16.05
CA ASP A 260 -8.77 3.21 17.33
C ASP A 260 -7.27 3.52 17.28
N LEU A 261 -6.59 3.05 16.23
CA LEU A 261 -5.18 3.36 15.98
C LEU A 261 -4.99 4.86 15.74
N ALA A 262 -5.84 5.48 14.91
CA ALA A 262 -5.81 6.92 14.69
C ALA A 262 -6.00 7.70 16.00
N ALA A 263 -6.96 7.31 16.85
CA ALA A 263 -7.13 7.90 18.18
C ALA A 263 -5.85 7.78 19.03
N MET A 264 -5.24 6.58 19.08
CA MET A 264 -4.02 6.39 19.86
C MET A 264 -2.87 7.28 19.37
N LEU A 265 -2.69 7.40 18.05
CA LEU A 265 -1.65 8.22 17.45
C LEU A 265 -1.88 9.72 17.70
N LEU A 266 -3.12 10.20 17.61
CA LEU A 266 -3.46 11.59 17.92
C LEU A 266 -3.25 11.93 19.41
N ALA A 267 -3.49 10.97 20.32
CA ALA A 267 -3.16 11.16 21.73
C ALA A 267 -1.65 11.35 21.94
N ARG A 268 -0.81 10.51 21.32
CA ARG A 268 0.66 10.64 21.38
C ARG A 268 1.13 11.93 20.72
N TYR A 269 0.50 12.35 19.63
CA TYR A 269 0.77 13.63 18.99
C TYR A 269 0.48 14.81 19.93
N ASP A 270 -0.69 14.80 20.59
CA ASP A 270 -1.08 15.84 21.55
C ASP A 270 -0.11 15.95 22.71
N GLU A 271 0.40 14.82 23.23
CA GLU A 271 1.44 14.81 24.27
C GLU A 271 2.75 15.44 23.77
N ALA A 272 3.17 15.13 22.53
CA ALA A 272 4.42 15.63 21.97
C ALA A 272 4.37 17.09 21.51
N LYS A 273 3.20 17.59 21.13
CA LYS A 273 3.01 18.94 20.56
C LYS A 273 2.20 19.88 21.45
N ASN A 274 1.70 19.40 22.58
CA ASN A 274 0.81 20.13 23.49
C ASN A 274 -0.45 20.67 22.78
N THR A 275 -1.11 19.81 22.01
CA THR A 275 -2.35 20.10 21.25
C THR A 275 -3.56 19.39 21.86
N SER A 276 -4.72 19.50 21.20
CA SER A 276 -6.00 18.88 21.62
C SER A 276 -6.73 18.16 20.46
N LEU A 277 -5.97 17.68 19.46
CA LEU A 277 -6.51 17.01 18.29
C LEU A 277 -7.23 15.71 18.66
N TRP A 278 -6.76 14.98 19.67
CA TRP A 278 -7.43 13.79 20.16
C TRP A 278 -8.85 14.09 20.62
N ASN A 279 -9.05 15.16 21.40
CA ASN A 279 -10.38 15.54 21.87
C ASN A 279 -11.30 15.91 20.70
N ALA A 280 -10.79 16.68 19.72
CA ALA A 280 -11.55 17.05 18.53
C ALA A 280 -11.95 15.82 17.71
N TYR A 281 -11.03 14.88 17.54
CA TYR A 281 -11.25 13.61 16.85
C TYR A 281 -12.27 12.73 17.56
N MET A 282 -12.20 12.59 18.88
CA MET A 282 -13.11 11.74 19.65
C MET A 282 -14.57 12.22 19.61
N LYS A 283 -14.82 13.49 19.30
CA LYS A 283 -16.19 14.02 19.09
C LYS A 283 -16.90 13.39 17.90
N LEU A 284 -16.17 12.76 16.97
CA LEU A 284 -16.76 11.99 15.87
C LEU A 284 -17.47 10.73 16.38
N PHE A 285 -17.01 10.16 17.50
CA PHE A 285 -17.47 8.85 18.01
C PHE A 285 -18.34 8.97 19.26
N MET A 286 -18.23 10.06 20.01
CA MET A 286 -19.00 10.29 21.22
C MET A 286 -19.22 11.80 21.47
N PRO A 287 -20.40 12.21 22.00
CA PRO A 287 -20.73 13.63 22.11
C PRO A 287 -19.88 14.40 23.13
N ASN A 288 -19.45 13.77 24.22
CA ASN A 288 -18.72 14.40 25.31
C ASN A 288 -17.45 13.59 25.68
N PRO A 289 -16.42 13.57 24.82
CA PRO A 289 -15.18 12.89 25.15
C PRO A 289 -14.41 13.62 26.26
N PRO A 290 -13.56 12.92 27.03
CA PRO A 290 -12.65 13.56 27.99
C PRO A 290 -11.82 14.68 27.35
N ALA A 291 -11.44 15.68 28.14
CA ALA A 291 -10.65 16.81 27.63
C ALA A 291 -9.25 16.40 27.12
N LYS A 292 -8.69 15.30 27.66
CA LYS A 292 -7.42 14.70 27.26
C LYS A 292 -7.56 13.18 27.17
N ALA A 293 -6.69 12.56 26.38
CA ALA A 293 -6.62 11.10 26.32
C ALA A 293 -6.35 10.52 27.73
N PRO A 294 -7.00 9.41 28.11
CA PRO A 294 -6.72 8.74 29.38
C PRO A 294 -5.28 8.25 29.42
N GLN A 295 -4.57 8.52 30.52
CA GLN A 295 -3.24 7.94 30.73
C GLN A 295 -3.36 6.51 31.25
N ARG A 296 -2.61 5.60 30.62
CA ARG A 296 -2.50 4.23 31.13
C ARG A 296 -1.65 4.26 32.40
N PRO A 297 -2.05 3.56 33.48
CA PRO A 297 -1.18 3.36 34.63
C PRO A 297 0.16 2.75 34.18
N PRO A 298 1.27 3.02 34.89
CA PRO A 298 2.53 2.33 34.64
C PRO A 298 2.31 0.82 34.63
N LEU A 299 2.91 0.11 33.67
CA LEU A 299 2.96 -1.34 33.71
C LEU A 299 3.81 -1.74 34.93
N ALA A 300 3.24 -2.58 35.79
CA ALA A 300 3.90 -3.09 37.01
C ALA A 300 5.07 -4.00 36.67
#